data_AF-A0A1G2T2G6-F1
#
_entry.id   AF-A0A1G2T2G6-F1
#
_cell.length_a   1.000
_cell.length_b   1.000
_cell.length_c   1.000
_cell.angle_alpha   90.00
_cell.angle_beta   90.00
_cell.angle_gamma   90.00
#
_symmetry.space_group_name_H-M   'P 1'
#
loop_
_entity.id
_entity.type
_entity.pdbx_description
1 polymer ?
#
loop_
_entity_poly.entity_id
_entity_poly.type
_entity_poly.pdbx_seq_one_letter_code
_entity_poly.pdbx_strand_id
1 'polypeptide(L)' 'MDTKVNFRTNKKTLARADKIFRRMGMDRSTALNIFLMEVVRVNGFPFKLTAKEYRDSSK' A
#
# COMPACT_ATOMS: atom_id res chain seq x y z
N MET A 1 -7.71 10.47 18.36
CA MET A 1 -6.65 9.50 18.69
C MET A 1 -5.98 9.10 17.38
N ASP A 2 -4.68 9.31 17.29
CA ASP A 2 -3.82 8.77 16.24
C ASP A 2 -3.26 7.41 16.69
N THR A 3 -3.03 6.51 15.74
CA THR A 3 -2.47 5.18 16.02
C THR A 3 -1.30 4.92 15.09
N LYS A 4 -0.18 4.46 15.65
CA LYS A 4 1.02 4.13 14.88
C LYS A 4 0.93 2.72 14.33
N VAL A 5 1.16 2.58 13.02
CA VAL A 5 1.25 1.28 12.34
C VAL A 5 2.68 1.07 11.85
N ASN A 6 3.25 -0.10 12.15
CA ASN A 6 4.53 -0.53 11.61
C ASN A 6 4.29 -1.69 10.63
N PHE A 7 4.84 -1.60 9.42
CA PHE A 7 4.64 -2.60 8.37
C PHE A 7 5.99 -3.14 7.87
N ARG A 8 6.12 -4.47 7.76
CA ARG A 8 7.29 -5.11 7.14
C ARG A 8 7.07 -5.19 5.63
N THR A 9 8.03 -4.73 4.84
CA THR A 9 7.98 -4.77 3.37
C THR A 9 9.38 -4.71 2.77
N ASN A 10 9.49 -4.92 1.46
CA ASN A 10 10.74 -4.79 0.73
C ASN A 10 11.13 -3.31 0.53
N LYS A 11 12.39 -2.97 0.82
CA LYS A 11 12.92 -1.59 0.67
C LYS A 11 12.73 -1.02 -0.74
N LYS A 12 12.89 -1.83 -1.79
CA LYS A 12 12.69 -1.41 -3.19
C LYS A 12 11.22 -1.10 -3.46
N THR A 13 10.30 -1.91 -2.93
CA THR A 13 8.85 -1.67 -3.04
C THR A 13 8.46 -0.38 -2.35
N LEU A 14 8.94 -0.16 -1.12
CA LEU A 14 8.66 1.06 -0.35
C LEU A 14 9.15 2.31 -1.09
N ALA A 15 10.40 2.31 -1.56
CA ALA A 15 10.97 3.45 -2.28
C ALA A 15 10.21 3.77 -3.59
N ARG A 16 9.76 2.73 -4.32
CA ARG A 16 8.94 2.91 -5.53
C ARG A 16 7.57 3.49 -5.20
N ALA A 17 6.90 2.97 -4.18
CA ALA A 17 5.60 3.48 -3.72
C ALA A 17 5.69 4.96 -3.32
N ASP A 18 6.71 5.33 -2.53
CA ASP A 18 6.94 6.72 -2.11
C ASP A 18 7.14 7.65 -3.32
N LYS A 19 7.89 7.23 -4.35
CA LYS A 19 8.05 8.02 -5.58
C LYS A 19 6.72 8.19 -6.32
N ILE A 20 5.86 7.17 -6.34
CA ILE A 20 4.55 7.24 -6.97
C ILE A 20 3.65 8.22 -6.21
N PHE A 21 3.54 8.09 -4.89
CA PHE A 21 2.74 8.99 -4.04
C PHE A 21 3.21 10.44 -4.16
N ARG A 22 4.51 10.70 -4.11
CA ARG A 22 5.06 12.05 -4.27
C ARG A 22 4.74 12.67 -5.63
N ARG A 23 4.73 11.89 -6.72
CA ARG A 23 4.29 12.38 -8.03
C ARG A 23 2.81 12.74 -8.07
N MET A 24 2.00 12.15 -7.20
CA MET A 24 0.58 12.48 -7.02
C MET A 24 0.37 13.60 -5.99
N GLY A 25 1.44 14.24 -5.50
CA GLY A 25 1.34 15.34 -4.53
C GLY A 25 0.99 14.90 -3.11
N MET A 26 1.19 13.63 -2.77
CA MET A 26 0.83 13.06 -1.46
C MET A 26 2.02 12.36 -0.81
N ASP A 27 2.06 12.38 0.52
CA ASP A 27 3.01 11.56 1.28
C ASP A 27 2.47 10.14 1.53
N ARG A 28 3.34 9.27 2.05
CA ARG A 28 2.99 7.88 2.32
C ARG A 28 1.87 7.75 3.35
N SER A 29 1.88 8.56 4.41
CA SER A 29 0.89 8.49 5.48
C SER A 29 -0.51 8.83 4.95
N THR A 30 -0.61 9.86 4.12
CA THR A 30 -1.84 10.27 3.44
C THR A 30 -2.35 9.16 2.53
N ALA A 31 -1.47 8.60 1.69
CA ALA A 31 -1.85 7.53 0.78
C ALA A 31 -2.33 6.26 1.52
N LEU A 32 -1.65 5.86 2.59
CA LEU A 32 -2.04 4.70 3.40
C LEU A 32 -3.37 4.94 4.13
N ASN A 33 -3.59 6.15 4.65
CA ASN A 33 -4.86 6.48 5.29
C ASN A 33 -6.01 6.45 4.28
N ILE A 34 -5.83 6.98 3.06
CA ILE A 34 -6.82 6.88 1.99
C ILE A 34 -7.14 5.41 1.69
N PHE A 35 -6.11 4.56 1.56
CA PHE A 35 -6.31 3.14 1.33
C PHE A 35 -7.14 2.47 2.45
N LEU A 36 -6.83 2.75 3.72
CA LEU A 36 -7.57 2.18 4.86
C LEU A 36 -9.01 2.68 4.91
N MET A 37 -9.25 3.98 4.64
CA MET A 37 -10.60 4.54 4.55
C MET A 37 -11.40 3.85 3.45
N GLU A 38 -10.77 3.57 2.30
CA GLU A 38 -11.41 2.87 1.20
C GLU A 38 -11.75 1.42 1.54
N VAL A 39 -10.87 0.71 2.23
CA VAL A 39 -11.14 -0.66 2.72
C VAL A 39 -12.41 -0.71 3.57
N VAL A 40 -12.55 0.25 4.48
CA VAL A 40 -13.74 0.37 5.34
C VAL A 40 -14.97 0.75 4.50
N ARG A 41 -14.85 1.73 3.60
CA ARG A 41 -15.95 2.23 2.77
C ARG A 41 -16.57 1.14 1.90
N VAL A 42 -15.75 0.25 1.34
CA VAL A 42 -16.20 -0.81 0.41
C VAL A 42 -16.39 -2.16 1.11
N ASN A 43 -16.14 -2.24 2.42
CA ASN A 43 -16.14 -3.48 3.20
C ASN A 43 -15.34 -4.61 2.54
N GLY A 44 -14.13 -4.28 2.03
CA GLY A 44 -13.32 -5.19 1.23
C GLY A 44 -12.06 -4.53 0.67
N PHE A 45 -11.35 -5.23 -0.22
CA PHE A 45 -10.21 -4.62 -0.90
C PHE A 45 -10.68 -3.63 -1.98
N PRO A 46 -10.17 -2.39 -2.00
CA PRO A 46 -10.58 -1.36 -2.96
C PRO A 46 -9.94 -1.53 -4.35
N PHE A 47 -9.56 -2.76 -4.69
CA PHE A 47 -9.07 -3.15 -6.01
C PHE A 47 -9.28 -4.66 -6.21
N LYS A 48 -9.34 -5.08 -7.48
CA LYS A 48 -9.45 -6.49 -7.82
C LYS A 48 -8.15 -7.21 -7.46
N LEU A 49 -8.25 -8.21 -6.59
CA LEU A 49 -7.12 -9.11 -6.31
C LEU A 49 -6.86 -9.97 -7.55
N THR A 50 -5.65 -9.89 -8.10
CA THR A 50 -5.21 -10.76 -9.19
C THR A 50 -4.21 -11.76 -8.65
N ALA A 51 -4.46 -13.07 -8.80
CA ALA A 51 -3.57 -14.15 -8.38
C ALA A 51 -2.31 -14.30 -9.26
N LYS A 52 -1.83 -13.21 -9.88
CA LYS A 52 -0.65 -13.26 -10.75
C LYS A 52 0.61 -13.15 -9.88
N GLU A 53 1.15 -14.33 -9.58
CA GLU A 53 2.55 -14.59 -9.23
C GLU A 53 3.06 -14.01 -7.89
N TYR A 54 2.59 -14.59 -6.79
CA TYR A 54 3.44 -14.82 -5.62
C TYR A 54 4.10 -16.22 -5.74
N ARG A 55 4.60 -16.56 -6.94
CA ARG A 55 5.53 -17.70 -7.08
C ARG A 55 6.89 -17.14 -6.74
N ASP A 56 7.39 -17.55 -5.59
CA ASP A 56 8.77 -17.42 -5.15
C ASP A 56 9.75 -17.44 -6.34
N SER A 57 10.32 -16.28 -6.66
CA SER A 57 11.51 -16.19 -7.52
C SER A 57 12.76 -16.51 -6.69
N SER A 58 12.73 -17.65 -6.00
CA SER A 58 13.82 -18.21 -5.21
C SER A 58 14.13 -19.59 -5.79
N LYS A 59 14.82 -19.58 -6.93
CA LYS A 59 15.67 -20.69 -7.38
C LYS A 59 17.11 -20.22 -7.32
#